data_AF-A0A846VZA3-F1
#
_entry.id   AF-A0A846VZA3-F1
#
_cell.length_a   1.000
_cell.length_b   1.000
_cell.length_c   1.000
_cell.angle_alpha   90.00
_cell.angle_beta   90.00
_cell.angle_gamma   90.00
#
_symmetry.space_group_name_H-M   'P 1'
#
loop_
_entity.id
_entity.type
_entity.pdbx_description
1 polymer ?
#
loop_
_entity_poly.entity_id
_entity_poly.type
_entity_poly.pdbx_seq_one_letter_code
_entity_poly.pdbx_strand_id
1 'polypeptide(L)'
;MSYDLLVWEGPRPGNAQHLRETLDQISERHSRDHKPDPASPKIAEFVAALLRRWPDIEHPASPWSASGTGYVDGPILSVHIRRGRAQEVSEFVAGLAQVFGLVCYDCQRGRGLRP
;
A
#
# COMPACT_ATOMS: atom_id res chain seq x y z
N MET A 1 -15.26 -7.10 -1.66
CA MET A 1 -14.68 -5.79 -2.07
C MET A 1 -13.85 -5.27 -0.92
N SER A 2 -12.53 -5.32 -1.05
CA SER A 2 -11.54 -4.77 -0.10
C SER A 2 -11.44 -3.25 -0.23
N TYR A 3 -10.72 -2.63 0.68
CA TYR A 3 -10.26 -1.26 0.63
C TYR A 3 -8.77 -1.28 0.33
N ASP A 4 -8.36 -0.66 -0.77
CA ASP A 4 -7.00 -0.82 -1.28
C ASP A 4 -6.26 0.52 -1.18
N LEU A 5 -5.03 0.45 -0.64
CA LEU A 5 -4.08 1.55 -0.62
C LEU A 5 -2.86 1.16 -1.44
N LEU A 6 -2.30 2.12 -2.15
CA LEU A 6 -1.04 1.94 -2.86
C LEU A 6 0.06 2.68 -2.11
N VAL A 7 1.10 1.98 -1.72
CA VAL A 7 2.25 2.51 -1.00
C VAL A 7 3.49 2.29 -1.85
N TRP A 8 4.32 3.32 -2.03
CA TRP A 8 5.58 3.14 -2.76
C TRP A 8 6.72 4.00 -2.22
N GLU A 9 7.93 3.56 -2.52
CA GLU A 9 9.14 4.35 -2.33
C GLU A 9 9.36 5.32 -3.47
N GLY A 10 9.56 6.59 -3.15
CA GLY A 10 9.91 7.59 -4.17
C GLY A 10 9.44 8.99 -3.81
N PRO A 11 9.69 9.95 -4.71
CA PRO A 11 9.23 11.31 -4.52
C PRO A 11 7.69 11.35 -4.49
N ARG A 12 7.15 12.11 -3.54
CA ARG A 12 5.72 12.42 -3.50
C ARG A 12 5.35 13.23 -4.75
N PRO A 13 4.40 12.78 -5.59
CA PRO A 13 4.00 13.53 -6.77
C PRO A 13 3.50 14.94 -6.39
N GLY A 14 4.14 15.96 -6.97
CA GLY A 14 3.82 17.37 -6.65
C GLY A 14 2.59 17.92 -7.36
N ASN A 15 2.08 17.23 -8.38
CA ASN A 15 0.88 17.63 -9.13
C ASN A 15 0.14 16.40 -9.67
N ALA A 16 -1.06 16.62 -10.20
CA ALA A 16 -1.92 15.56 -10.72
C ALA A 16 -1.32 14.83 -11.95
N GLN A 17 -0.53 15.53 -12.77
CA GLN A 17 0.10 14.93 -13.95
C GLN A 17 1.19 13.93 -13.54
N HIS A 18 2.11 14.30 -12.66
CA HIS A 18 3.13 13.40 -12.12
C HIS A 18 2.50 12.24 -11.33
N LEU A 19 1.37 12.47 -10.64
CA LEU A 19 0.64 11.39 -9.97
C LEU A 19 0.11 10.39 -10.98
N ARG A 20 -0.48 10.86 -12.08
CA ARG A 20 -0.98 9.99 -13.15
C ARG A 20 0.14 9.17 -13.79
N GLU A 21 1.26 9.81 -14.14
CA GLU A 21 2.43 9.13 -14.72
C GLU A 21 2.98 8.05 -13.77
N THR A 22 3.04 8.35 -12.47
CA THR A 22 3.46 7.39 -11.44
C THR A 22 2.49 6.20 -11.37
N LEU A 23 1.18 6.46 -11.38
CA LEU A 23 0.17 5.40 -11.36
C LEU A 23 0.20 4.53 -12.62
N ASP A 24 0.43 5.13 -13.78
CA ASP A 24 0.55 4.40 -15.06
C ASP A 24 1.78 3.46 -15.00
N GLN A 25 2.94 3.94 -14.53
CA GLN A 25 4.13 3.12 -14.32
C GLN A 25 3.91 1.95 -13.34
N ILE A 26 3.20 2.20 -12.25
CA ILE A 26 2.86 1.15 -11.28
C ILE A 26 1.90 0.14 -11.89
N SER A 27 0.92 0.58 -12.69
CA SER A 27 -0.02 -0.30 -13.37
C SER A 27 0.66 -1.19 -14.41
N GLU A 28 1.66 -0.66 -15.13
CA GLU A 28 2.47 -1.42 -16.07
C GLU A 28 3.30 -2.50 -15.35
N ARG A 29 3.87 -2.17 -14.19
CA ARG A 29 4.58 -3.14 -13.33
C ARG A 29 3.66 -4.22 -12.80
N HIS A 30 2.45 -3.89 -12.36
CA HIS A 30 1.49 -4.90 -11.92
C HIS A 30 0.76 -5.62 -13.07
N SER A 31 1.22 -5.47 -14.32
CA SER A 31 0.64 -6.20 -15.46
C SER A 31 0.88 -7.71 -15.34
N ARG A 32 -0.01 -8.51 -15.93
CA ARG A 32 0.00 -9.99 -15.79
C ARG A 32 1.28 -10.65 -16.32
N ASP A 33 1.97 -10.00 -17.24
CA ASP A 33 3.20 -10.51 -17.85
C ASP A 33 4.45 -10.17 -17.02
N HIS A 34 4.31 -9.35 -15.97
CA HIS A 34 5.38 -9.00 -15.06
C HIS A 34 5.43 -9.96 -13.88
N LYS A 35 6.63 -10.49 -13.61
CA LYS A 35 6.90 -11.26 -12.39
C LYS A 35 7.28 -10.26 -11.29
N PRO A 36 6.55 -10.22 -10.15
CA PRO A 36 6.85 -9.26 -9.09
C PRO A 36 8.26 -9.45 -8.54
N ASP A 37 8.95 -8.34 -8.35
CA ASP A 37 10.23 -8.29 -7.66
C ASP A 37 10.02 -8.48 -6.14
N PRO A 38 11.01 -9.07 -5.43
CA PRO A 38 10.95 -9.15 -3.98
C PRO A 38 10.89 -7.76 -3.35
N ALA A 39 10.23 -7.68 -2.19
CA ALA A 39 10.12 -6.44 -1.43
C ALA A 39 11.47 -5.74 -1.28
N SER A 40 11.52 -4.45 -1.58
CA SER A 40 12.65 -3.62 -1.16
C SER A 40 12.78 -3.63 0.38
N PRO A 41 13.98 -3.38 0.93
CA PRO A 41 14.19 -3.41 2.38
C PRO A 41 13.22 -2.52 3.16
N LYS A 42 12.92 -1.31 2.66
CA LYS A 42 12.02 -0.38 3.35
C LYS A 42 10.54 -0.79 3.23
N ILE A 43 10.09 -1.34 2.11
CA ILE A 43 8.76 -1.97 2.03
C ILE A 43 8.67 -3.18 2.98
N ALA A 44 9.70 -4.02 3.04
CA ALA A 44 9.71 -5.17 3.95
C ALA A 44 9.62 -4.74 5.43
N GLU A 45 10.38 -3.71 5.83
CA GLU A 45 10.29 -3.14 7.18
C GLU A 45 8.92 -2.52 7.47
N PHE A 46 8.33 -1.84 6.49
CA PHE A 46 6.99 -1.28 6.58
C PHE A 46 5.93 -2.37 6.80
N VAL A 47 5.96 -3.44 5.99
CA VAL A 47 5.09 -4.62 6.15
C VAL A 47 5.26 -5.25 7.53
N ALA A 48 6.50 -5.43 7.99
CA ALA A 48 6.78 -5.97 9.31
C ALA A 48 6.19 -5.09 10.43
N ALA A 49 6.26 -3.76 10.29
CA ALA A 49 5.67 -2.83 11.25
C ALA A 49 4.13 -2.93 11.28
N LEU A 50 3.48 -3.10 10.13
CA LEU A 50 2.03 -3.34 10.06
C LEU A 50 1.64 -4.66 10.75
N LEU A 51 2.40 -5.73 10.50
CA LEU A 51 2.17 -7.05 11.10
C LEU A 51 2.47 -7.12 12.60
N ARG A 52 3.32 -6.22 13.12
CA ARG A 52 3.51 -6.07 14.58
C ARG A 52 2.29 -5.48 15.28
N ARG A 53 1.51 -4.66 14.57
CA ARG A 53 0.31 -4.02 15.13
C ARG A 53 -0.92 -4.91 15.00
N TRP A 54 -1.08 -5.60 13.86
CA TRP A 54 -2.19 -6.50 13.60
C TRP A 54 -1.71 -7.85 13.07
N PRO A 55 -2.30 -8.96 13.56
CA PRO A 55 -1.96 -10.28 13.05
C PRO A 55 -2.30 -10.42 11.56
N ASP A 56 -1.59 -11.31 10.88
CA ASP A 56 -1.83 -11.60 9.46
C ASP A 56 -3.23 -12.21 9.22
N ILE A 57 -3.64 -12.30 7.95
CA ILE A 57 -5.01 -12.60 7.50
C ILE A 57 -5.64 -13.86 8.12
N GLU A 58 -4.82 -14.84 8.51
CA GLU A 58 -5.24 -16.09 9.15
C GLU A 58 -5.96 -15.87 10.49
N HIS A 59 -5.76 -14.72 11.12
CA HIS A 59 -6.39 -14.41 12.41
C HIS A 59 -7.75 -13.70 12.24
N PRO A 60 -8.80 -14.06 12.99
CA PRO A 60 -10.13 -13.42 12.89
C PRO A 60 -10.13 -11.92 13.14
N ALA A 61 -9.24 -11.45 14.02
CA ALA A 61 -9.05 -10.02 14.32
C ALA A 61 -8.21 -9.28 13.25
N SER A 62 -7.76 -9.97 12.20
CA SER A 62 -6.94 -9.35 11.16
C SER A 62 -7.75 -8.34 10.34
N PRO A 63 -7.26 -7.11 10.19
CA PRO A 63 -7.88 -6.13 9.32
C PRO A 63 -7.56 -6.39 7.83
N TRP A 64 -6.63 -7.29 7.53
CA TRP A 64 -6.14 -7.51 6.17
C TRP A 64 -7.10 -8.40 5.38
N SER A 65 -7.22 -8.11 4.08
CA SER A 65 -7.93 -8.97 3.12
C SER A 65 -6.97 -9.73 2.20
N ALA A 66 -5.66 -9.58 2.39
CA ALA A 66 -4.60 -10.36 1.76
C ALA A 66 -3.47 -10.64 2.76
N SER A 67 -2.78 -11.77 2.62
CA SER A 67 -1.63 -12.17 3.44
C SER A 67 -0.40 -11.28 3.17
N GLY A 68 0.55 -11.22 4.10
CA GLY A 68 1.79 -10.43 3.91
C GLY A 68 1.52 -8.93 3.71
N THR A 69 0.33 -8.49 4.11
CA THR A 69 -0.31 -7.18 3.88
C THR A 69 -0.53 -6.78 2.42
N GLY A 70 -0.50 -7.74 1.49
CA GLY A 70 -1.02 -7.56 0.13
C GLY A 70 -0.07 -7.96 -0.98
N TYR A 71 -0.07 -7.20 -2.07
CA TYR A 71 0.78 -7.47 -3.23
C TYR A 71 2.01 -6.58 -3.22
N VAL A 72 3.19 -7.18 -3.26
CA VAL A 72 4.47 -6.47 -3.28
C VAL A 72 5.14 -6.69 -4.62
N ASP A 73 5.69 -5.60 -5.15
CA ASP A 73 6.52 -5.60 -6.35
C ASP A 73 7.65 -4.58 -6.18
N GLY A 74 8.79 -5.05 -5.67
CA GLY A 74 9.96 -4.23 -5.39
C GLY A 74 9.64 -3.07 -4.43
N PRO A 75 9.73 -1.80 -4.87
CA PRO A 75 9.46 -0.62 -4.05
C PRO A 75 7.97 -0.29 -3.90
N ILE A 76 7.05 -1.13 -4.38
CA ILE A 76 5.61 -0.89 -4.39
C ILE A 76 4.90 -1.95 -3.56
N LEU A 77 3.90 -1.53 -2.78
CA LEU A 77 3.02 -2.37 -1.98
C LEU A 77 1.56 -1.94 -2.20
N SER A 78 0.72 -2.88 -2.64
CA SER A 78 -0.73 -2.74 -2.62
C SER A 78 -1.27 -3.33 -1.32
N VAL A 79 -1.71 -2.47 -0.40
CA VAL A 79 -2.29 -2.89 0.89
C VAL A 79 -3.78 -3.13 0.74
N HIS A 80 -4.22 -4.35 1.04
CA HIS A 80 -5.63 -4.73 0.94
C HIS A 80 -6.26 -4.89 2.33
N ILE A 81 -7.27 -4.06 2.63
CA ILE A 81 -7.91 -3.94 3.94
C ILE A 81 -9.37 -4.40 3.86
N ARG A 82 -9.87 -5.07 4.89
CA ARG A 82 -11.30 -5.39 5.03
C ARG A 82 -12.11 -4.12 5.28
N ARG A 83 -13.19 -3.91 4.51
CA ARG A 83 -14.00 -2.67 4.57
C ARG A 83 -14.49 -2.28 5.96
N GLY A 84 -14.87 -3.24 6.80
CA GLY A 84 -15.34 -2.97 8.16
C GLY A 84 -14.29 -2.36 9.10
N ARG A 85 -13.01 -2.42 8.72
CA ARG A 85 -11.86 -1.85 9.47
C ARG A 85 -11.12 -0.77 8.68
N ALA A 86 -11.62 -0.41 7.50
CA ALA A 86 -10.89 0.42 6.54
C ALA A 86 -10.50 1.79 7.08
N GLN A 87 -11.38 2.46 7.85
CA GLN A 87 -11.09 3.82 8.32
C GLN A 87 -9.88 3.84 9.28
N GLU A 88 -9.98 3.14 10.41
CA GLU A 88 -8.90 3.03 11.41
C GLU A 88 -7.58 2.56 10.79
N VAL A 89 -7.63 1.51 9.97
CA VAL A 89 -6.43 0.87 9.41
C VAL A 89 -5.81 1.75 8.33
N SER A 90 -6.61 2.37 7.46
CA SER A 90 -6.10 3.24 6.40
C SER A 90 -5.46 4.52 6.95
N GLU A 91 -6.00 5.07 8.04
CA GLU A 91 -5.40 6.23 8.73
C GLU A 91 -4.04 5.85 9.33
N PHE A 92 -3.95 4.70 9.98
CA PHE A 92 -2.68 4.21 10.52
C PHE A 92 -1.64 3.90 9.43
N VAL A 93 -2.05 3.22 8.35
CA VAL A 93 -1.17 2.89 7.22
C VAL A 93 -0.60 4.17 6.60
N ALA A 94 -1.42 5.20 6.40
CA ALA A 94 -0.96 6.49 5.88
C ALA A 94 0.03 7.19 6.82
N GLY A 95 -0.29 7.26 8.12
CA GLY A 95 0.62 7.88 9.10
C GLY A 95 1.94 7.12 9.24
N LEU A 96 1.91 5.79 9.20
CA LEU A 96 3.12 4.98 9.21
C LEU A 96 3.93 5.17 7.92
N ALA A 97 3.27 5.25 6.76
CA ALA A 97 3.94 5.50 5.49
C ALA A 97 4.69 6.84 5.53
N GLN A 98 4.06 7.87 6.10
CA GLN A 98 4.68 9.18 6.30
C GLN A 98 5.95 9.09 7.17
N VAL A 99 5.93 8.33 8.27
CA VAL A 99 7.10 8.10 9.14
C VAL A 99 8.24 7.40 8.40
N PHE A 100 7.92 6.47 7.51
CA PHE A 100 8.90 5.75 6.68
C PHE A 100 9.35 6.54 5.45
N GLY A 101 8.81 7.74 5.21
CA GLY A 101 9.07 8.53 4.01
C GLY A 101 8.54 7.87 2.73
N LEU A 102 7.49 7.06 2.86
CA LEU A 102 6.77 6.42 1.77
C LEU A 102 5.59 7.29 1.32
N VAL A 103 5.17 7.10 0.08
CA VAL A 103 3.99 7.75 -0.45
C VAL A 103 2.80 6.80 -0.32
N CYS A 104 1.67 7.29 0.21
CA CYS A 104 0.43 6.51 0.34
C CYS A 104 -0.68 7.14 -0.50
N TYR A 105 -1.24 6.37 -1.43
CA TYR A 105 -2.35 6.75 -2.30
C TYR A 105 -3.60 5.91 -2.04
N ASP A 106 -4.76 6.57 -2.07
CA ASP A 106 -6.05 5.97 -1.78
C ASP A 106 -6.81 5.62 -3.07
N CYS A 107 -6.80 4.33 -3.42
CA CYS A 107 -7.35 3.84 -4.69
C CYS A 107 -8.89 3.88 -4.74
N GLN A 108 -9.57 3.79 -3.60
CA GLN A 108 -11.02 3.57 -3.56
C GLN A 108 -11.87 4.76 -3.99
N ARG A 109 -11.28 5.97 -4.09
CA ARG A 109 -12.06 7.18 -4.42
C ARG A 109 -11.39 8.12 -5.42
N GLY A 110 -10.26 7.76 -6.02
CA GLY A 110 -9.43 8.75 -6.73
C GLY A 110 -9.07 9.95 -5.83
N ARG A 111 -8.98 9.71 -4.51
CA ARG A 111 -9.05 10.76 -3.48
C ARG A 111 -7.72 11.49 -3.21
N GLY A 112 -6.72 11.25 -4.05
CA GLY A 112 -5.42 11.88 -3.91
C GLY A 112 -4.55 11.23 -2.85
N LEU A 113 -3.36 11.81 -2.67
CA LEU A 113 -2.34 11.34 -1.74
C LEU A 113 -2.77 11.58 -0.29
N ARG A 114 -2.66 10.56 0.56
CA ARG A 114 -2.87 10.74 2.00
C ARG A 114 -1.67 11.48 2.63
N PRO A 115 -1.90 12.31 3.67
CA PRO A 115 -0.84 13.06 4.32
C PRO A 115 0.26 12.15 4.86
#